data_AF-A0A359HK82-F1
#
_entry.id   AF-A0A359HK82-F1
#
_cell.length_a   1.000
_cell.length_b   1.000
_cell.length_c   1.000
_cell.angle_alpha   90.00
_cell.angle_beta   90.00
_cell.angle_gamma   90.00
#
_symmetry.space_group_name_H-M   'P 1'
#
loop_
_entity.id
_entity.type
_entity.pdbx_description
1 polymer ?
#
loop_
_entity_poly.entity_id
_entity_poly.type
_entity_poly.pdbx_seq_one_letter_code
_entity_poly.pdbx_strand_id
1 'polypeptide(L)'
;MLNLQPNLMTILDLLYFTLTFLIILAFFAVLWIIGGYLLAWDVDRKYRACPSCKRKAAGTITDTEVELLSSQIDRNKLTPFRVKREKITDQYQCDYCQHIWTKTFEREDRQPMGGTPTP
;
A
#
# COMPACT_ATOMS: atom_id res chain seq x y z
N MET A 1 40.41 45.77 -10.53
CA MET A 1 39.54 45.27 -11.61
C MET A 1 39.41 43.76 -11.48
N LEU A 2 38.16 43.27 -11.54
CA LEU A 2 37.73 41.90 -11.82
C LEU A 2 38.31 40.76 -10.96
N ASN A 3 37.65 40.47 -9.82
CA ASN A 3 37.66 39.11 -9.27
C ASN A 3 36.34 38.75 -8.57
N LEU A 4 35.22 39.32 -9.05
CA LEU A 4 33.88 39.05 -8.53
C LEU A 4 32.94 38.38 -9.56
N GLN A 5 33.44 38.04 -10.75
CA GLN A 5 32.65 37.43 -11.82
C GLN A 5 32.60 35.88 -11.85
N PRO A 6 33.63 35.09 -11.49
CA PRO A 6 33.57 33.64 -11.69
C PRO A 6 32.62 32.95 -10.69
N ASN A 7 32.42 33.54 -9.51
CA ASN A 7 31.54 33.00 -8.48
C ASN A 7 30.06 33.19 -8.81
N LEU A 8 29.67 34.29 -9.48
CA LEU A 8 28.27 34.53 -9.81
C LEU A 8 27.79 33.58 -10.91
N MET A 9 28.60 33.40 -11.97
CA MET A 9 28.28 32.49 -13.08
C MET A 9 28.17 31.04 -12.60
N THR A 10 29.09 30.59 -11.74
CA THR A 10 29.10 29.22 -11.20
C THR A 10 27.96 28.97 -10.20
N ILE A 11 27.60 29.95 -9.36
CA ILE A 11 26.44 29.85 -8.47
C ILE A 11 25.14 29.79 -9.28
N LEU A 12 25.01 30.61 -10.34
CA LEU A 12 23.82 30.63 -11.19
C LEU A 12 23.65 29.31 -11.96
N ASP A 13 24.75 28.74 -12.49
CA ASP A 13 24.75 27.42 -13.13
C ASP A 13 24.39 26.30 -12.14
N LEU A 14 24.90 26.36 -10.91
CA LEU A 14 24.53 25.40 -9.86
C LEU A 14 23.04 25.52 -9.50
N LEU A 15 22.52 26.74 -9.40
CA LEU A 15 21.10 27.01 -9.13
C LEU A 15 20.21 26.50 -10.27
N TYR A 16 20.63 26.71 -11.52
CA TYR A 16 19.92 26.21 -12.70
C TYR A 16 19.95 24.67 -12.74
N PHE A 17 21.10 24.05 -12.49
CA PHE A 17 21.24 22.60 -12.45
C PHE A 17 20.38 21.96 -11.34
N THR A 18 20.43 22.53 -10.14
CA THR A 18 19.64 22.04 -8.99
C THR A 18 18.14 22.22 -9.21
N LEU A 19 17.68 23.37 -9.72
CA LEU A 19 16.28 23.58 -10.09
C LEU A 19 15.83 22.58 -11.15
N THR A 20 16.63 22.37 -12.20
CA THR A 20 16.32 21.42 -13.27
C THR A 20 16.22 20.00 -12.72
N PHE A 21 17.16 19.60 -11.85
CA PHE A 21 17.14 18.30 -11.20
C PHE A 21 15.91 18.10 -10.29
N LEU A 22 15.52 19.13 -9.53
CA LEU A 22 14.29 19.10 -8.71
C LEU A 22 13.03 18.96 -9.55
N ILE A 23 12.95 19.61 -10.72
CA ILE A 23 11.81 19.47 -11.65
C ILE A 23 11.74 18.04 -12.18
N ILE A 24 12.88 17.45 -12.55
CA ILE A 24 12.94 16.06 -13.01
C ILE A 24 12.49 15.11 -11.90
N LEU A 25 13.00 15.27 -10.67
CA LEU A 25 12.57 14.48 -9.52
C LEU A 25 11.08 14.62 -9.22
N ALA A 26 10.54 15.84 -9.29
CA ALA A 26 9.12 16.09 -9.11
C ALA A 26 8.28 15.36 -10.18
N PHE A 27 8.73 15.38 -11.44
CA PHE A 27 8.07 14.64 -12.51
C PHE A 27 8.08 13.12 -12.27
N PHE A 28 9.21 12.56 -11.85
CA PHE A 28 9.30 11.16 -11.47
C PHE A 28 8.41 10.82 -10.27
N ALA A 29 8.34 11.69 -9.26
CA ALA A 29 7.46 11.48 -8.11
C ALA A 29 5.98 11.45 -8.53
N VAL A 30 5.56 12.36 -9.41
CA VAL A 30 4.19 12.36 -9.95
C VAL A 30 3.90 11.08 -10.74
N LEU A 31 4.81 10.66 -11.62
CA LEU A 31 4.67 9.40 -12.36
C LEU A 31 4.60 8.19 -11.42
N TRP A 32 5.38 8.18 -10.35
CA TRP A 32 5.36 7.10 -9.36
C TRP A 32 4.03 7.03 -8.62
N ILE A 33 3.45 8.18 -8.24
CA ILE A 33 2.14 8.25 -7.58
C ILE A 33 1.05 7.72 -8.53
N ILE A 34 1.04 8.18 -9.78
CA ILE A 34 0.05 7.74 -10.78
C ILE A 34 0.21 6.24 -11.07
N GLY A 35 1.44 5.77 -11.26
CA GLY A 35 1.73 4.36 -11.49
C GLY A 35 1.31 3.48 -10.31
N GLY A 36 1.61 3.91 -9.08
CA GLY A 36 1.18 3.24 -7.86
C GLY A 36 -0.35 3.16 -7.75
N TYR A 37 -1.05 4.25 -8.08
CA TYR A 37 -2.51 4.28 -8.10
C TYR A 37 -3.11 3.31 -9.13
N LEU A 38 -2.58 3.29 -10.35
CA LEU A 38 -3.04 2.38 -11.41
C LEU A 38 -2.79 0.91 -11.06
N LEU A 39 -1.65 0.60 -10.44
CA LEU A 39 -1.34 -0.75 -9.97
C LEU A 39 -2.30 -1.19 -8.86
N ALA A 40 -2.52 -0.35 -7.84
CA ALA A 40 -3.48 -0.64 -6.78
C ALA A 40 -4.89 -0.88 -7.34
N TRP A 41 -5.28 -0.09 -8.33
CA TRP A 41 -6.58 -0.22 -8.99
C TRP A 41 -6.73 -1.49 -9.82
N ASP A 42 -5.71 -1.90 -10.58
CA ASP A 42 -5.75 -3.16 -11.34
C ASP A 42 -5.74 -4.37 -10.41
N VAL A 43 -4.99 -4.29 -9.31
CA VAL A 43 -4.97 -5.32 -8.26
C VAL A 43 -6.36 -5.46 -7.64
N ASP A 44 -6.99 -4.37 -7.17
CA ASP A 44 -8.35 -4.42 -6.61
C ASP A 44 -9.38 -4.98 -7.61
N ARG A 45 -9.29 -4.56 -8.88
CA ARG A 45 -10.13 -5.07 -9.97
C ARG A 45 -10.00 -6.58 -10.19
N LYS A 46 -8.78 -7.11 -10.08
CA LYS A 46 -8.50 -8.56 -10.17
C LYS A 46 -8.93 -9.29 -8.92
N TYR A 47 -8.75 -8.70 -7.74
CA TYR A 47 -9.18 -9.31 -6.48
C TYR A 47 -10.70 -9.49 -6.43
N ARG A 48 -11.46 -8.51 -6.89
CA ARG A 48 -12.93 -8.55 -6.97
C ARG A 48 -13.46 -9.11 -8.29
N ALA A 49 -12.62 -9.78 -9.09
CA ALA A 49 -13.06 -10.37 -10.34
C ALA A 49 -13.88 -11.64 -10.04
N CYS A 50 -15.08 -11.73 -10.61
CA CYS A 50 -15.90 -12.92 -10.46
C CYS A 50 -15.31 -14.07 -11.29
N PRO A 51 -15.06 -15.26 -10.70
CA PRO A 51 -14.49 -16.41 -11.42
C PRO A 51 -15.44 -16.97 -12.49
N SER A 52 -16.75 -16.84 -12.29
CA SER A 52 -17.76 -17.36 -13.21
C SER A 52 -17.92 -16.49 -14.46
N CYS A 53 -18.18 -15.18 -14.29
CA CYS A 53 -18.45 -14.27 -15.43
C CYS A 53 -17.22 -13.49 -15.91
N LYS A 54 -16.06 -13.65 -15.26
CA LYS A 54 -14.78 -12.96 -15.54
C LYS A 54 -14.85 -11.42 -15.53
N ARG A 55 -15.95 -10.84 -15.04
CA ARG A 55 -16.07 -9.38 -14.87
C ARG A 55 -15.19 -8.94 -13.70
N LYS A 56 -14.38 -7.92 -13.96
CA LYS A 56 -13.51 -7.25 -12.97
C LYS A 56 -14.34 -6.31 -12.08
N ALA A 57 -13.94 -6.14 -10.82
CA ALA A 57 -14.63 -5.29 -9.84
C ALA A 57 -16.14 -5.55 -9.70
N ALA A 58 -16.54 -6.83 -9.74
CA ALA A 58 -17.94 -7.24 -9.68
C ALA A 58 -18.30 -7.97 -8.38
N GLY A 59 -17.32 -8.25 -7.51
CA GLY A 59 -17.52 -8.89 -6.22
C GLY A 59 -17.81 -7.89 -5.11
N THR A 60 -18.95 -8.05 -4.46
CA THR A 60 -19.31 -7.41 -3.20
C THR A 60 -19.09 -8.39 -2.06
N ILE A 61 -18.52 -7.94 -0.95
CA ILE A 61 -18.29 -8.78 0.24
C ILE A 61 -19.63 -8.92 0.96
N THR A 62 -20.10 -10.15 1.14
CA THR A 62 -21.36 -10.46 1.82
C THR A 62 -21.15 -10.92 3.25
N ASP A 63 -20.05 -11.63 3.50
CA ASP A 63 -19.69 -12.12 4.81
C ASP A 63 -18.16 -12.18 4.95
N THR A 64 -17.67 -12.01 6.17
CA THR A 64 -16.25 -12.08 6.50
C THR A 64 -16.10 -12.93 7.77
N GLU A 65 -15.58 -14.13 7.59
CA GLU A 65 -15.25 -15.01 8.71
C GLU A 65 -13.79 -14.78 9.13
N VAL A 66 -13.57 -14.58 10.43
CA VAL A 66 -12.22 -14.39 10.99
C VAL A 66 -11.90 -15.56 11.92
N GLU A 67 -10.92 -16.36 11.54
CA GLU A 67 -10.42 -17.49 12.31
C GLU A 67 -9.05 -17.15 12.92
N LEU A 68 -8.93 -17.21 14.25
CA LEU A 68 -7.68 -16.92 14.94
C LEU A 68 -6.74 -18.13 14.87
N LEU A 69 -5.70 -18.06 14.04
CA LEU A 69 -4.73 -19.15 13.87
C LEU A 69 -3.77 -19.25 15.04
N SER A 70 -3.20 -18.12 15.49
CA SER A 70 -2.34 -18.10 16.66
C SER A 70 -2.18 -16.69 17.23
N SER A 71 -1.98 -16.62 18.55
CA SER A 71 -1.59 -15.39 19.25
C SER A 71 -0.32 -15.72 20.03
N GLN A 72 0.84 -15.33 19.51
CA GLN A 72 2.13 -15.53 20.17
C GLN A 72 2.68 -14.21 20.70
N ILE A 73 3.41 -14.28 21.82
CA ILE A 73 4.10 -13.13 22.40
C ILE A 73 5.58 -13.35 22.14
N ASP A 74 6.14 -12.56 21.22
CA ASP A 74 7.57 -12.60 20.98
C ASP A 74 8.27 -11.72 22.03
N ARG A 75 8.93 -12.38 22.99
CA ARG A 75 9.69 -11.73 24.07
C ARG A 75 11.17 -11.57 23.73
N ASN A 76 11.60 -11.99 22.53
CA ASN A 76 13.02 -12.07 22.18
C ASN A 76 13.61 -10.71 21.74
N LYS A 77 12.77 -9.68 21.59
CA LYS A 77 13.17 -8.31 21.22
C LYS A 77 13.06 -7.36 22.41
N LEU A 78 13.82 -6.25 22.35
CA LEU A 78 13.83 -5.15 23.33
C LEU A 78 12.43 -4.62 23.68
N THR A 79 11.46 -4.76 22.79
CA THR A 79 10.04 -4.49 23.04
C THR A 79 9.23 -5.77 22.76
N PRO A 80 8.42 -6.25 23.71
CA PRO A 80 7.57 -7.41 23.48
C PRO A 80 6.46 -7.08 22.48
N PHE A 81 6.34 -7.88 21.43
CA PHE A 81 5.27 -7.75 20.43
C PHE A 81 4.30 -8.91 20.56
N ARG A 82 3.01 -8.61 20.48
CA ARG A 82 1.99 -9.63 20.27
C ARG A 82 1.85 -9.83 18.76
N VAL A 83 2.18 -11.04 18.30
CA VAL A 83 1.94 -11.46 16.93
C VAL A 83 0.60 -12.18 16.92
N LYS A 84 -0.39 -11.56 16.30
CA LYS A 84 -1.72 -12.13 16.08
C LYS A 84 -1.80 -12.58 14.62
N ARG A 85 -1.93 -13.88 14.38
CA ARG A 85 -2.20 -14.43 13.05
C ARG A 85 -3.68 -14.78 12.96
N GLU A 86 -4.34 -14.14 12.01
CA GLU A 86 -5.76 -14.34 11.69
C GLU A 86 -5.87 -14.83 10.26
N LYS A 87 -6.69 -15.85 10.03
CA LYS A 87 -7.13 -16.25 8.71
C LYS A 87 -8.47 -15.59 8.47
N ILE A 88 -8.53 -14.73 7.47
CA ILE A 88 -9.73 -14.02 7.08
C ILE A 88 -10.27 -14.70 5.82
N THR A 89 -11.51 -15.16 5.89
CA THR A 89 -12.24 -15.76 4.78
C THR A 89 -13.35 -14.80 4.39
N ASP A 90 -13.13 -14.07 3.31
CA ASP A 90 -14.16 -13.20 2.73
C ASP A 90 -15.02 -13.99 1.75
N GLN A 91 -16.33 -13.92 1.92
CA GLN A 91 -17.31 -14.38 0.95
C GLN A 91 -17.71 -13.22 0.05
N TYR A 92 -17.55 -13.43 -1.26
CA TYR A 92 -17.89 -12.47 -2.29
C TYR A 92 -19.10 -12.96 -3.08
N GLN A 93 -20.01 -12.06 -3.42
CA GLN A 93 -21.12 -12.28 -4.33
C GLN A 93 -20.96 -11.41 -5.57
N CYS A 94 -21.23 -11.96 -6.75
CA CYS A 94 -21.19 -11.19 -7.98
C CYS A 94 -22.47 -10.39 -8.16
N ASP A 95 -22.36 -9.07 -8.33
CA ASP A 95 -23.53 -8.22 -8.56
C ASP A 95 -24.29 -8.57 -9.86
N TYR A 96 -23.60 -9.15 -10.85
CA TYR A 96 -24.16 -9.45 -12.17
C TYR A 96 -24.70 -10.87 -12.31
N CYS A 97 -23.88 -11.88 -12.00
CA CYS A 97 -24.27 -13.29 -12.18
C CYS A 97 -24.69 -13.97 -10.88
N GLN A 98 -24.69 -13.25 -9.75
CA GLN A 98 -25.07 -13.75 -8.42
C GLN A 98 -24.24 -14.96 -7.95
N HIS A 99 -23.13 -15.25 -8.63
CA HIS A 99 -22.22 -16.31 -8.25
C HIS A 99 -21.47 -15.93 -6.97
N ILE A 100 -21.39 -16.86 -6.04
CA ILE A 100 -20.74 -16.69 -4.74
C ILE A 100 -19.41 -17.44 -4.75
N TRP A 101 -18.35 -16.78 -4.32
CA TRP A 101 -17.03 -17.40 -4.14
C TRP A 101 -16.37 -16.90 -2.85
N THR A 102 -15.46 -17.68 -2.31
CA THR A 102 -14.70 -17.31 -1.12
C THR A 102 -13.25 -17.04 -1.46
N LYS A 103 -12.62 -16.12 -0.73
CA LYS A 103 -11.16 -15.95 -0.73
C LYS A 103 -10.65 -15.93 0.70
N THR A 104 -9.66 -16.77 0.95
CA THR A 104 -8.96 -16.86 2.23
C THR A 104 -7.62 -16.15 2.13
N PHE A 105 -7.30 -15.30 3.10
CA PHE A 105 -5.97 -14.71 3.24
C PHE A 105 -5.54 -14.70 4.70
N GLU A 106 -4.23 -14.79 4.93
CA GLU A 106 -3.64 -14.72 6.26
C GLU A 106 -3.19 -13.29 6.55
N ARG A 107 -3.61 -12.76 7.70
CA ARG A 107 -3.22 -11.46 8.22
C ARG A 107 -2.37 -11.67 9.48
N GLU A 108 -1.14 -11.14 9.45
CA GLU A 108 -0.27 -11.08 10.62
C GLU A 108 -0.24 -9.64 11.15
N ASP A 109 -0.93 -9.40 12.27
CA ASP A 109 -0.89 -8.12 12.96
C ASP A 109 0.14 -8.17 14.09
N ARG A 110 1.03 -7.17 14.12
CA ARG A 110 2.04 -7.00 15.17
C ARG A 110 1.65 -5.80 16.02
N GLN A 111 1.15 -6.06 17.22
CA GLN A 111 0.80 -5.00 18.17
C GLN A 111 1.88 -4.87 19.25
N PRO A 112 2.42 -3.66 19.51
CA PRO A 112 3.27 -3.42 20.66
C PRO A 112 2.45 -3.59 21.94
N MET A 113 2.99 -4.32 22.90
CA MET A 113 2.38 -4.44 24.23
C MET A 113 2.59 -3.12 24.99
N GLY A 114 1.71 -2.14 24.77
CA GLY A 114 1.79 -0.83 25.44
C GLY A 114 0.93 0.28 24.85
N GLY A 115 0.30 0.08 23.69
CA GLY A 115 -0.70 1.01 23.16
C GLY A 115 -2.07 0.73 23.78
N THR A 116 -2.64 1.71 24.46
CA THR A 116 -4.03 1.72 24.92
C THR A 116 -4.98 1.39 23.75
N PRO A 117 -6.03 0.57 23.95
CA PRO A 117 -7.09 0.42 22.97
C PRO A 117 -7.81 1.76 22.86
N THR A 118 -7.58 2.50 21.77
CA THR A 118 -8.49 3.59 21.40
C THR A 118 -9.79 2.99 20.90
N PRO A 119 -10.94 3.50 21.37
CA PRO A 119 -12.28 2.99 21.04
C PRO A 119 -12.60 3.08 19.55
#